data_AF-A0A4V2HS99-F1
#
_entry.id   AF-A0A4V2HS99-F1
#
_cell.length_a   1.000
_cell.length_b   1.000
_cell.length_c   1.000
_cell.angle_alpha   90.00
_cell.angle_beta   90.00
_cell.angle_gamma   90.00
#
_symmetry.space_group_name_H-M   'P 1'
#
loop_
_entity.id
_entity.type
_entity.pdbx_description
1 polymer ?
#
loop_
_entity_poly.entity_id
_entity_poly.type
_entity_poly.pdbx_seq_one_letter_code
_entity_poly.pdbx_strand_id
1 'polypeptide(L)'
;MRIVISIAFFLLQSQISFAQEGAIYIADNKLYGKLKNGLPKKDTIIELKKDGVLVGKGAVAVSKNGVSDLKVGYWKEYTENGTLKMQGNYRLGSYVSCCMGGACRSFYYYRAGPWKIYDGKGELKYELTFEPTELHIETTCEGGDKLLFGIIKEIPVKYWSDLTSEKIFELQRLRTEDEYAIGIWTPLNGRIFVESKTKKPSIRQEP
;
A
#
# COMPACT_ATOMS: atom_id res chain seq x y z
N MET A 1 -77.70 -5.08 -38.50
CA MET A 1 -76.84 -5.90 -37.62
C MET A 1 -75.47 -6.06 -38.29
N ARG A 2 -74.48 -5.25 -37.88
CA ARG A 2 -73.04 -5.45 -38.13
C ARG A 2 -72.31 -4.56 -37.14
N ILE A 3 -71.80 -5.22 -36.11
CA ILE A 3 -71.03 -4.65 -35.00
C ILE A 3 -69.59 -4.47 -35.52
N VAL A 4 -69.03 -3.27 -35.40
CA VAL A 4 -67.59 -3.04 -35.62
C VAL A 4 -67.00 -2.61 -34.28
N ILE A 5 -66.22 -3.51 -33.70
CA ILE A 5 -65.49 -3.33 -32.44
C ILE A 5 -64.20 -2.58 -32.77
N SER A 6 -64.08 -1.32 -32.34
CA SER A 6 -62.84 -0.57 -32.39
C SER A 6 -61.93 -1.03 -31.25
N ILE A 7 -60.94 -1.86 -31.56
CA ILE A 7 -59.93 -2.33 -30.62
C ILE A 7 -58.95 -1.18 -30.32
N ALA A 8 -58.94 -0.73 -29.06
CA ALA A 8 -58.01 0.26 -28.53
C ALA A 8 -56.59 -0.32 -28.50
N PHE A 9 -55.70 0.25 -29.30
CA PHE A 9 -54.27 -0.10 -29.35
C PHE A 9 -53.52 0.77 -28.32
N PHE A 10 -53.59 0.38 -27.04
CA PHE A 10 -52.77 0.97 -25.98
C PHE A 10 -51.34 0.40 -26.09
N LEU A 11 -50.48 1.08 -26.86
CA LEU A 11 -49.04 0.81 -26.86
C LEU A 11 -48.41 1.37 -25.60
N LEU A 12 -48.50 0.59 -24.51
CA LEU A 12 -47.70 0.78 -23.32
C LEU A 12 -46.27 0.34 -23.65
N GLN A 13 -45.47 1.23 -24.24
CA GLN A 13 -44.04 1.00 -24.35
C GLN A 13 -43.42 1.17 -22.95
N SER A 14 -43.36 0.07 -22.19
CA SER A 14 -42.46 -0.03 -21.06
C SER A 14 -41.03 0.01 -21.62
N GLN A 15 -40.41 1.19 -21.55
CA GLN A 15 -38.98 1.33 -21.77
C GLN A 15 -38.29 0.58 -20.61
N ILE A 16 -37.97 -0.68 -20.82
CA ILE A 16 -37.07 -1.43 -19.96
C ILE A 16 -35.70 -0.77 -20.13
N SER A 17 -35.37 0.16 -19.24
CA SER A 17 -34.01 0.66 -19.09
C SER A 17 -33.15 -0.51 -18.61
N PHE A 18 -32.47 -1.18 -19.53
CA PHE A 18 -31.33 -2.01 -19.19
C PHE A 18 -30.26 -1.09 -18.61
N ALA A 19 -30.26 -0.95 -17.28
CA ALA A 19 -29.09 -0.47 -16.56
C ALA A 19 -27.99 -1.51 -16.76
N GLN A 20 -27.22 -1.36 -17.83
CA GLN A 20 -25.96 -2.06 -17.96
C GLN A 20 -25.04 -1.40 -16.93
N GLU A 21 -25.02 -1.94 -15.71
CA GLU A 21 -23.96 -1.72 -14.74
C GLU A 21 -22.66 -2.17 -15.40
N GLY A 22 -22.04 -1.26 -16.15
CA GLY A 22 -20.74 -1.48 -16.77
C GLY A 22 -19.74 -1.70 -15.65
N ALA A 23 -19.38 -2.96 -15.40
CA ALA A 23 -18.34 -3.29 -14.45
C ALA A 23 -17.06 -2.55 -14.87
N ILE A 24 -16.62 -1.61 -14.04
CA ILE A 24 -15.39 -0.85 -14.28
C ILE A 24 -14.23 -1.86 -14.31
N TYR A 25 -13.58 -1.97 -15.46
CA TYR A 25 -12.36 -2.76 -15.58
C TYR A 25 -11.24 -2.07 -14.80
N ILE A 26 -10.68 -2.77 -13.82
CA ILE A 26 -9.52 -2.31 -13.05
C ILE A 26 -8.33 -3.19 -13.44
N ALA A 27 -7.34 -2.59 -14.11
CA ALA A 27 -6.09 -3.27 -14.43
C ALA A 27 -5.36 -3.71 -13.15
N ASP A 28 -4.61 -4.82 -13.23
CA ASP A 28 -3.77 -5.35 -12.14
C ASP A 28 -4.50 -5.73 -10.84
N ASN A 29 -5.84 -5.77 -10.81
CA ASN A 29 -6.64 -6.02 -9.60
C ASN A 29 -6.30 -7.32 -8.83
N LYS A 30 -5.61 -8.29 -9.46
CA LYS A 30 -5.16 -9.54 -8.83
C LYS A 30 -3.68 -9.84 -9.11
N LEU A 31 -2.85 -8.82 -9.30
CA LEU A 31 -1.43 -8.98 -9.66
C LEU A 31 -0.67 -9.92 -8.71
N TYR A 32 -0.98 -9.85 -7.41
CA TYR A 32 -0.40 -10.71 -6.36
C TYR A 32 -1.36 -11.82 -5.88
N GLY A 33 -2.42 -12.10 -6.63
CA GLY A 33 -3.51 -13.00 -6.25
C GLY A 33 -4.48 -12.38 -5.25
N LYS A 34 -5.41 -13.20 -4.71
CA LYS A 34 -6.32 -12.76 -3.64
C LYS A 34 -5.52 -12.63 -2.35
N LEU A 35 -5.37 -11.39 -1.86
CA LEU A 35 -4.70 -11.14 -0.59
C LEU A 35 -5.48 -11.78 0.56
N LYS A 36 -4.76 -12.48 1.45
CA LYS A 36 -5.32 -13.01 2.71
C LYS A 36 -4.72 -12.20 3.85
N ASN A 37 -5.49 -11.29 4.45
CA ASN A 37 -5.01 -10.39 5.50
C ASN A 37 -3.73 -9.63 5.09
N GLY A 38 -3.71 -9.11 3.87
CA GLY A 38 -2.55 -8.41 3.29
C GLY A 38 -1.37 -9.30 2.89
N LEU A 39 -1.49 -10.64 2.97
CA LEU A 39 -0.47 -11.56 2.46
C LEU A 39 -0.77 -11.98 1.01
N PRO A 40 0.22 -11.97 0.10
CA PRO A 40 0.05 -12.36 -1.29
C PRO A 40 -0.08 -13.88 -1.45
N LYS A 41 -0.43 -14.34 -2.66
CA LYS A 41 -0.48 -15.78 -2.97
C LYS A 41 0.92 -16.42 -2.99
N LYS A 42 1.94 -15.65 -3.39
CA LYS A 42 3.34 -16.09 -3.50
C LYS A 42 4.25 -15.00 -2.95
N ASP A 43 5.28 -15.41 -2.24
CA ASP A 43 6.36 -14.56 -1.74
C ASP A 43 7.71 -15.30 -1.83
N THR A 44 8.79 -14.57 -1.59
CA THR A 44 10.14 -15.12 -1.47
C THR A 44 10.99 -14.28 -0.52
N ILE A 45 11.97 -14.89 0.15
CA ILE A 45 12.86 -14.19 1.08
C ILE A 45 14.02 -13.55 0.31
N ILE A 46 14.31 -12.29 0.62
CA ILE A 46 15.44 -11.55 0.07
C ILE A 46 16.30 -10.92 1.16
N GLU A 47 17.52 -10.55 0.78
CA GLU A 47 18.42 -9.69 1.54
C GLU A 47 18.70 -8.43 0.73
N LEU A 48 18.52 -7.27 1.35
CA LEU A 48 18.84 -5.97 0.77
C LEU A 48 20.22 -5.54 1.29
N LYS A 49 21.14 -5.25 0.39
CA LYS A 49 22.47 -4.74 0.71
C LYS A 49 22.70 -3.39 0.03
N LYS A 50 23.29 -2.44 0.77
CA LYS A 50 23.76 -1.15 0.26
C LYS A 50 25.25 -1.06 0.56
N ASP A 51 26.07 -0.87 -0.47
CA ASP A 51 27.54 -0.83 -0.36
C ASP A 51 28.12 -2.05 0.40
N GLY A 52 27.54 -3.23 0.15
CA GLY A 52 27.91 -4.48 0.81
C GLY A 52 27.33 -4.71 2.22
N VAL A 53 26.76 -3.68 2.85
CA VAL A 53 26.17 -3.75 4.19
C VAL A 53 24.72 -4.23 4.12
N LEU A 54 24.33 -5.19 4.97
CA LEU A 54 22.94 -5.65 5.08
C LEU A 54 22.07 -4.53 5.67
N VAL A 55 21.08 -4.07 4.89
CA VAL A 55 20.14 -3.01 5.31
C VAL A 55 18.72 -3.53 5.52
N GLY A 56 18.41 -4.74 5.04
CA GLY A 56 17.11 -5.36 5.27
C GLY A 56 17.06 -6.84 4.93
N LYS A 57 16.19 -7.58 5.61
CA LYS A 57 15.92 -9.00 5.33
C LYS A 57 14.46 -9.33 5.64
N GLY A 58 13.79 -10.01 4.72
CA GLY A 58 12.41 -10.43 4.88
C GLY A 58 11.82 -10.93 3.56
N ALA A 59 10.52 -11.22 3.57
CA ALA A 59 9.82 -11.69 2.38
C ALA A 59 9.31 -10.53 1.52
N VAL A 60 9.36 -10.68 0.19
CA VAL A 60 8.71 -9.79 -0.78
C VAL A 60 7.67 -10.54 -1.59
N ALA A 61 6.65 -9.83 -2.05
CA ALA A 61 5.61 -10.40 -2.88
C ALA A 61 6.14 -10.81 -4.27
N VAL A 62 5.64 -11.91 -4.81
CA VAL A 62 5.97 -12.40 -6.15
C VAL A 62 4.72 -12.36 -7.02
N SER A 63 4.82 -11.67 -8.16
CA SER A 63 3.75 -11.59 -9.16
C SER A 63 4.08 -12.45 -10.39
N LYS A 64 3.20 -12.40 -11.39
CA LYS A 64 3.49 -12.96 -12.73
C LYS A 64 4.68 -12.27 -13.43
N ASN A 65 5.02 -11.04 -13.02
CA ASN A 65 6.13 -10.26 -13.57
C ASN A 65 7.45 -10.54 -12.85
N GLY A 66 7.46 -11.41 -11.84
CA GLY A 66 8.65 -11.74 -11.06
C GLY A 66 8.60 -11.25 -9.61
N VAL A 67 9.78 -11.18 -9.00
CA VAL A 67 9.99 -10.72 -7.63
C VAL A 67 9.82 -9.20 -7.58
N SER A 68 9.00 -8.71 -6.64
CA SER A 68 8.79 -7.27 -6.44
C SER A 68 9.64 -6.71 -5.28
N ASP A 69 9.55 -5.40 -5.08
CA ASP A 69 10.08 -4.67 -3.91
C ASP A 69 9.08 -4.60 -2.74
N LEU A 70 7.88 -5.18 -2.89
CA LEU A 70 6.81 -5.06 -1.91
C LEU A 70 7.03 -6.00 -0.72
N LYS A 71 7.44 -5.42 0.40
CA LYS A 71 7.69 -6.13 1.66
C LYS A 71 6.41 -6.76 2.22
N VAL A 72 6.51 -8.02 2.65
CA VAL A 72 5.42 -8.78 3.28
C VAL A 72 5.94 -9.63 4.44
N GLY A 73 5.06 -9.93 5.40
CA GLY A 73 5.40 -10.76 6.54
C GLY A 73 6.50 -10.14 7.39
N TYR A 74 7.27 -10.98 8.07
CA TYR A 74 8.27 -10.52 9.03
C TYR A 74 9.51 -9.94 8.35
N TRP A 75 9.91 -8.75 8.79
CA TRP A 75 11.09 -8.04 8.31
C TRP A 75 11.99 -7.61 9.45
N LYS A 76 13.30 -7.63 9.16
CA LYS A 76 14.34 -6.95 9.93
C LYS A 76 14.93 -5.84 9.06
N GLU A 77 15.06 -4.66 9.63
CA GLU A 77 15.66 -3.49 8.99
C GLU A 77 16.85 -3.04 9.82
N TYR A 78 17.91 -2.66 9.13
CA TYR A 78 19.20 -2.33 9.73
C TYR A 78 19.59 -0.90 9.37
N THR A 79 20.40 -0.28 10.22
CA THR A 79 21.05 1.00 9.95
C THR A 79 22.10 0.85 8.84
N GLU A 80 22.59 1.96 8.29
CA GLU A 80 23.67 1.93 7.29
C GLU A 80 24.98 1.33 7.82
N ASN A 81 25.13 1.25 9.15
CA ASN A 81 26.27 0.61 9.82
C ASN A 81 26.00 -0.89 10.13
N GLY A 82 24.85 -1.44 9.73
CA GLY A 82 24.50 -2.84 9.94
C GLY A 82 23.86 -3.17 11.31
N THR A 83 23.70 -2.19 12.21
CA THR A 83 22.98 -2.39 13.49
C THR A 83 21.48 -2.61 13.24
N LEU A 84 20.86 -3.57 13.92
CA LEU A 84 19.40 -3.78 13.84
C LEU A 84 18.67 -2.50 14.29
N LYS A 85 17.81 -1.97 13.42
CA LYS A 85 17.06 -0.73 13.64
C LYS A 85 15.62 -1.00 14.06
N MET A 86 14.94 -1.89 13.34
CA MET A 86 13.56 -2.26 13.65
C MET A 86 13.20 -3.60 13.04
N GLN A 87 12.19 -4.26 13.63
CA GLN A 87 11.63 -5.49 13.08
C GLN A 87 10.15 -5.63 13.42
N GLY A 88 9.41 -6.27 12.54
CA GLY A 88 7.96 -6.46 12.66
C GLY A 88 7.37 -6.96 11.35
N ASN A 89 6.05 -6.92 11.24
CA ASN A 89 5.35 -7.45 10.07
C ASN A 89 4.92 -6.34 9.11
N TYR A 90 5.16 -6.56 7.82
CA TYR A 90 4.54 -5.81 6.73
C TYR A 90 3.33 -6.57 6.17
N ARG A 91 2.36 -5.81 5.68
CA ARG A 91 1.20 -6.30 4.92
C ARG A 91 1.05 -5.50 3.64
N LEU A 92 0.50 -6.11 2.61
CA LEU A 92 0.10 -5.41 1.40
C LEU A 92 -1.25 -4.73 1.58
N GLY A 93 -1.32 -3.53 1.03
CA GLY A 93 -2.56 -2.83 0.72
C GLY A 93 -2.63 -2.51 -0.77
N SER A 94 -3.76 -1.96 -1.19
CA SER A 94 -3.93 -1.50 -2.57
C SER A 94 -4.90 -0.34 -2.65
N TYR A 95 -4.71 0.54 -3.62
CA TYR A 95 -5.63 1.63 -3.96
C TYR A 95 -5.81 1.71 -5.49
N VAL A 96 -6.86 2.39 -5.96
CA VAL A 96 -7.18 2.60 -7.37
C VAL A 96 -6.51 3.90 -7.77
N SER A 97 -5.74 3.84 -8.84
CA SER A 97 -5.22 5.01 -9.51
C SER A 97 -5.68 5.01 -10.96
N CYS A 98 -5.50 6.12 -11.66
CA CYS A 98 -5.82 6.25 -13.07
C CYS A 98 -4.50 6.20 -13.85
N CYS A 99 -4.17 5.01 -14.33
CA CYS A 99 -3.01 4.76 -15.18
C CYS A 99 -3.30 5.14 -16.63
N MET A 100 -2.28 5.06 -17.51
CA MET A 100 -2.38 5.42 -18.93
C MET A 100 -3.54 4.73 -19.69
N GLY A 101 -3.95 3.52 -19.26
CA GLY A 101 -5.04 2.74 -19.85
C GLY A 101 -6.37 2.78 -19.07
N GLY A 102 -6.53 3.70 -18.12
CA GLY A 102 -7.70 3.80 -17.24
C GLY A 102 -7.41 3.34 -15.80
N ALA A 103 -8.46 2.94 -15.07
CA ALA A 103 -8.36 2.53 -13.69
C ALA A 103 -7.41 1.32 -13.52
N CYS A 104 -6.47 1.44 -12.60
CA CYS A 104 -5.49 0.42 -12.27
C CYS A 104 -5.37 0.26 -10.76
N ARG A 105 -5.03 -0.94 -10.31
CA ARG A 105 -4.77 -1.22 -8.91
C ARG A 105 -3.28 -1.06 -8.62
N SER A 106 -2.95 -0.09 -7.79
CA SER A 106 -1.60 0.10 -7.26
C SER A 106 -1.48 -0.62 -5.93
N PHE A 107 -0.39 -1.37 -5.74
CA PHE A 107 -0.07 -2.08 -4.50
C PHE A 107 1.05 -1.37 -3.77
N TYR A 108 0.99 -1.42 -2.44
CA TYR A 108 2.01 -0.90 -1.54
C TYR A 108 2.07 -1.80 -0.30
N TYR A 109 3.06 -1.59 0.55
CA TYR A 109 3.14 -2.26 1.85
C TYR A 109 3.02 -1.25 2.99
N TYR A 110 2.57 -1.71 4.14
CA TYR A 110 2.47 -0.92 5.37
C TYR A 110 2.81 -1.77 6.59
N ARG A 111 3.30 -1.12 7.66
CA ARG A 111 3.60 -1.78 8.93
C ARG A 111 2.33 -2.25 9.60
N ALA A 112 2.29 -3.46 10.15
CA ALA A 112 1.12 -3.98 10.84
C ALA A 112 1.50 -4.79 12.08
N GLY A 113 0.71 -4.63 13.14
CA GLY A 113 0.90 -5.33 14.41
C GLY A 113 2.09 -4.80 15.21
N PRO A 114 2.67 -5.60 16.12
CA PRO A 114 3.77 -5.17 16.97
C PRO A 114 5.07 -5.01 16.18
N TRP A 115 5.79 -3.94 16.47
CA TRP A 115 7.09 -3.61 15.93
C TRP A 115 8.06 -3.30 17.06
N LYS A 116 9.22 -3.96 17.02
CA LYS A 116 10.35 -3.70 17.92
C LYS A 116 11.28 -2.70 17.27
N ILE A 117 11.63 -1.64 17.98
CA ILE A 117 12.48 -0.55 17.53
C ILE A 117 13.68 -0.48 18.45
N TYR A 118 14.87 -0.37 17.86
CA TYR A 118 16.15 -0.44 18.54
C TYR A 118 16.88 0.90 18.45
N ASP A 119 17.76 1.14 19.41
CA ASP A 119 18.65 2.30 19.39
C ASP A 119 19.91 2.07 18.54
N GLY A 120 20.83 3.05 18.52
CA GLY A 120 22.08 2.95 17.76
C GLY A 120 23.06 1.88 18.26
N LYS A 121 22.86 1.35 19.48
CA LYS A 121 23.65 0.27 20.07
C LYS A 121 23.00 -1.11 19.82
N GLY A 122 21.79 -1.15 19.27
CA GLY A 122 21.03 -2.37 19.05
C GLY A 122 20.22 -2.83 20.26
N GLU A 123 20.04 -1.97 21.27
CA GLU A 123 19.22 -2.24 22.44
C GLU A 123 17.75 -1.95 22.14
N LEU A 124 16.83 -2.79 22.66
CA LEU A 124 15.39 -2.61 22.44
C LEU A 124 14.93 -1.31 23.11
N LYS A 125 14.53 -0.33 22.30
CA LYS A 125 14.07 0.97 22.78
C LYS A 125 12.54 0.99 22.95
N TYR A 126 11.81 0.56 21.92
CA TYR A 126 10.34 0.58 21.94
C TYR A 126 9.74 -0.70 21.36
N GLU A 127 8.55 -1.04 21.87
CA GLU A 127 7.64 -1.98 21.22
C GLU A 127 6.31 -1.26 21.00
N LEU A 128 5.98 -0.97 19.74
CA LEU A 128 4.81 -0.19 19.34
C LEU A 128 3.93 -1.00 18.40
N THR A 129 2.62 -0.82 18.50
CA THR A 129 1.66 -1.50 17.62
C THR A 129 1.23 -0.56 16.50
N PHE A 130 1.44 -1.01 15.26
CA PHE A 130 0.92 -0.34 14.07
C PHE A 130 -0.43 -0.95 13.71
N GLU A 131 -1.50 -0.22 13.96
CA GLU A 131 -2.87 -0.63 13.68
C GLU A 131 -3.25 -0.29 12.25
N PRO A 132 -3.63 -1.28 11.42
CA PRO A 132 -4.18 -1.02 10.10
C PRO A 132 -5.43 -0.14 10.22
N THR A 133 -5.38 1.05 9.64
CA THR A 133 -6.45 2.04 9.67
C THR A 133 -6.75 2.51 8.26
N GLU A 134 -8.04 2.64 7.94
CA GLU A 134 -8.48 3.17 6.65
C GLU A 134 -8.20 4.67 6.59
N LEU A 135 -7.45 5.10 5.57
CA LEU A 135 -7.09 6.48 5.30
C LEU A 135 -7.40 6.82 3.84
N HIS A 136 -7.61 8.11 3.59
CA HIS A 136 -7.82 8.64 2.24
C HIS A 136 -6.49 8.92 1.54
N ILE A 137 -6.38 8.56 0.26
CA ILE A 137 -5.26 8.93 -0.61
C ILE A 137 -5.80 9.68 -1.83
N GLU A 138 -5.17 10.82 -2.15
CA GLU A 138 -5.41 11.46 -3.44
C GLU A 138 -4.69 10.67 -4.53
N THR A 139 -5.38 10.38 -5.62
CA THR A 139 -4.84 9.62 -6.75
C THR A 139 -5.06 10.40 -8.04
N THR A 140 -4.59 9.88 -9.17
CA THR A 140 -4.88 10.50 -10.46
C THR A 140 -6.34 10.32 -10.89
N CYS A 141 -7.13 9.52 -10.15
CA CYS A 141 -8.57 9.47 -10.33
C CYS A 141 -9.25 10.55 -9.47
N GLU A 142 -10.29 11.18 -10.03
CA GLU A 142 -11.09 12.17 -9.31
C GLU A 142 -11.64 11.57 -8.01
N GLY A 143 -11.50 12.31 -6.90
CA GLY A 143 -11.97 11.89 -5.59
C GLY A 143 -11.07 10.88 -4.88
N GLY A 144 -9.95 10.46 -5.45
CA GLY A 144 -8.97 9.60 -4.80
C GLY A 144 -9.48 8.18 -4.50
N ASP A 145 -8.89 7.53 -3.49
CA ASP A 145 -9.33 6.22 -3.02
C ASP A 145 -9.03 6.06 -1.51
N LYS A 146 -9.53 4.96 -0.94
CA LYS A 146 -9.22 4.56 0.44
C LYS A 146 -8.21 3.43 0.47
N LEU A 147 -7.36 3.45 1.48
CA LEU A 147 -6.33 2.43 1.68
C LEU A 147 -6.10 2.14 3.16
N LEU A 148 -5.55 0.97 3.48
CA LEU A 148 -5.15 0.63 4.84
C LEU A 148 -3.71 1.03 5.11
N PHE A 149 -3.45 1.77 6.18
CA PHE A 149 -2.10 2.11 6.60
C PHE A 149 -1.90 1.84 8.08
N GLY A 150 -0.69 1.42 8.46
CA GLY A 150 -0.36 1.21 9.86
C GLY A 150 -0.13 2.53 10.58
N ILE A 151 -0.95 2.83 11.58
CA ILE A 151 -0.77 4.00 12.45
C ILE A 151 -0.58 3.58 13.90
N ILE A 152 0.12 4.40 14.67
CA ILE A 152 0.28 4.22 16.11
C ILE A 152 -0.86 5.02 16.76
N LYS A 153 -1.92 4.34 17.21
CA LYS A 153 -3.05 5.01 17.88
C LYS A 153 -2.79 5.28 19.35
N GLU A 154 -2.05 4.39 19.99
CA GLU A 154 -1.80 4.44 21.43
C GLU A 154 -0.31 4.28 21.72
N ILE A 155 0.17 5.12 22.64
CA ILE A 155 1.54 5.03 23.16
C ILE A 155 1.47 4.33 24.52
N PRO A 156 2.17 3.19 24.71
CA PRO A 156 2.27 2.57 26.02
C PRO A 156 2.81 3.54 27.08
N VAL A 157 2.17 3.59 28.26
CA VAL A 157 2.48 4.54 29.35
C VAL A 157 3.96 4.56 29.72
N LYS A 158 4.62 3.39 29.69
CA LYS A 158 6.05 3.23 29.95
C LYS A 158 6.98 4.03 29.01
N TYR A 159 6.47 4.54 27.89
CA TYR A 159 7.22 5.31 26.91
C TYR A 159 6.86 6.81 26.89
N TRP A 160 5.91 7.29 27.69
CA TRP A 160 5.41 8.67 27.62
C TRP A 160 6.47 9.75 27.89
N SER A 161 7.51 9.44 28.67
CA SER A 161 8.59 10.39 28.98
C SER A 161 9.69 10.48 27.91
N ASP A 162 9.78 9.51 27.00
CA ASP A 162 10.86 9.41 25.99
C ASP A 162 10.31 9.54 24.55
N LEU A 163 9.06 9.16 24.32
CA LEU A 163 8.45 9.13 22.99
C LEU A 163 7.68 10.43 22.70
N THR A 164 8.34 11.38 22.06
CA THR A 164 7.74 12.66 21.64
C THR A 164 6.80 12.50 20.43
N SER A 165 5.91 13.47 20.24
CA SER A 165 5.03 13.53 19.06
C SER A 165 5.79 13.57 17.74
N GLU A 166 6.93 14.26 17.70
CA GLU A 166 7.84 14.28 16.54
C GLU A 166 8.41 12.88 16.26
N LYS A 167 8.82 12.15 17.31
CA LYS A 167 9.32 10.79 17.15
C LYS A 167 8.24 9.84 16.64
N ILE A 168 7.02 9.96 17.14
CA ILE A 168 5.86 9.22 16.63
C ILE A 168 5.62 9.54 15.16
N PHE A 169 5.59 10.81 14.80
CA PHE A 169 5.40 11.24 13.42
C PHE A 169 6.43 10.58 12.49
N GLU A 170 7.72 10.62 12.84
CA GLU A 170 8.79 9.99 12.07
C GLU A 170 8.68 8.45 12.02
N LEU A 171 8.25 7.80 13.10
CA LEU A 171 8.06 6.34 13.14
C LEU A 171 6.87 5.87 12.30
N GLN A 172 5.85 6.71 12.10
CA GLN A 172 4.72 6.40 11.24
C GLN A 172 5.03 6.55 9.75
N ARG A 173 6.00 7.40 9.38
CA ARG A 173 6.40 7.57 7.99
C ARG A 173 6.98 6.27 7.42
N LEU A 174 6.65 6.00 6.16
CA LEU A 174 7.16 4.84 5.44
C LEU A 174 7.90 5.30 4.20
N ARG A 175 9.19 4.95 4.12
CA ARG A 175 9.99 5.14 2.93
C ARG A 175 9.92 3.90 2.05
N THR A 176 9.43 4.06 0.83
CA THR A 176 9.42 3.05 -0.22
C THR A 176 10.42 3.43 -1.31
N GLU A 177 10.95 2.44 -2.03
CA GLU A 177 11.93 2.68 -3.07
C GLU A 177 11.80 1.60 -4.14
N ASP A 178 11.45 2.03 -5.34
CA ASP A 178 11.39 1.18 -6.53
C ASP A 178 12.54 1.56 -7.50
N GLU A 179 12.55 1.00 -8.71
CA GLU A 179 13.59 1.25 -9.71
C GLU A 179 13.63 2.72 -10.19
N TYR A 180 12.52 3.45 -10.10
CA TYR A 180 12.33 4.77 -10.70
C TYR A 180 12.31 5.91 -9.66
N ALA A 181 11.81 5.65 -8.45
CA ALA A 181 11.54 6.69 -7.47
C ALA A 181 11.71 6.22 -6.02
N ILE A 182 11.91 7.22 -5.17
CA ILE A 182 11.81 7.08 -3.71
C ILE A 182 10.49 7.74 -3.30
N GLY A 183 9.64 6.99 -2.61
CA GLY A 183 8.38 7.48 -2.04
C GLY A 183 8.50 7.64 -0.52
N ILE A 184 7.96 8.73 0.02
CA ILE A 184 7.77 8.91 1.46
C ILE A 184 6.27 9.05 1.72
N TRP A 185 5.72 8.06 2.40
CA TRP A 185 4.31 7.98 2.78
C TRP A 185 4.14 8.50 4.19
N THR A 186 3.35 9.57 4.32
CA THR A 186 3.13 10.27 5.59
C THR A 186 1.63 10.24 5.92
N PRO A 187 1.20 9.51 6.96
CA PRO A 187 -0.17 9.57 7.45
C PRO A 187 -0.36 10.84 8.28
N LEU A 188 -1.33 11.68 7.89
CA LEU A 188 -1.65 12.92 8.58
C LEU A 188 -3.14 13.25 8.42
N ASN A 189 -3.84 13.51 9.53
CA ASN A 189 -5.23 13.95 9.56
C ASN A 189 -6.20 13.08 8.72
N GLY A 190 -6.12 11.75 8.87
CA GLY A 190 -7.00 10.81 8.14
C GLY A 190 -6.63 10.61 6.66
N ARG A 191 -5.52 11.21 6.21
CA ARG A 191 -5.05 11.17 4.82
C ARG A 191 -3.63 10.60 4.73
N ILE A 192 -3.27 10.15 3.55
CA ILE A 192 -1.91 9.77 3.16
C ILE A 192 -1.38 10.79 2.17
N PHE A 193 -0.23 11.36 2.51
CA PHE A 193 0.56 12.20 1.62
C PHE A 193 1.76 11.39 1.12
N VAL A 194 1.98 11.39 -0.18
CA VAL A 194 3.11 10.68 -0.81
C VAL A 194 4.02 11.69 -1.48
N GLU A 195 5.20 11.90 -0.91
CA GLU A 195 6.26 12.67 -1.55
C GLU A 195 7.08 11.73 -2.43
N SER A 196 7.24 12.04 -3.72
CA SER A 196 8.01 11.22 -4.65
C SER A 196 9.22 11.99 -5.17
N LYS A 197 10.39 11.35 -5.14
CA LYS A 197 11.62 11.85 -5.74
C LYS A 197 12.11 10.86 -6.78
N THR A 198 12.14 11.28 -8.04
CA THR A 198 12.67 10.49 -9.14
C THR A 198 14.16 10.24 -8.93
N LYS A 199 14.59 9.00 -9.14
CA LYS A 199 16.02 8.66 -9.22
C LYS A 199 16.55 9.17 -10.54
N LYS A 200 17.69 9.88 -10.52
CA LYS A 200 18.39 10.18 -11.78
C LYS A 200 18.73 8.85 -12.45
N PRO A 201 18.46 8.67 -13.75
CA PRO A 201 18.92 7.48 -14.45
C PRO A 201 20.45 7.39 -14.29
N SER A 202 20.94 6.28 -13.76
CA SER A 202 22.37 5.98 -13.86
C SER A 202 22.64 5.83 -15.35
N ILE A 203 23.32 6.79 -15.95
CA ILE A 203 23.83 6.64 -17.31
C ILE A 203 24.71 5.41 -17.26
N ARG A 204 24.23 4.31 -17.86
CA ARG A 204 25.03 3.10 -18.05
C ARG A 204 26.18 3.54 -18.95
N GLN A 205 27.37 3.69 -18.38
CA GLN A 205 28.58 3.69 -19.22
C GLN A 205 28.64 2.28 -19.80
N GLU A 206 28.25 2.16 -21.07
CA GLU A 206 28.51 0.93 -21.83
C GLU A 206 30.03 0.76 -21.98
N PRO A 207 30.52 -0.49 -21.97
CA PRO A 207 31.94 -0.80 -22.16
C PRO A 207 32.46 -0.40 -23.54
#